data_AF-A0A7S0N4Y6-F1
#
_entry.id   AF-A0A7S0N4Y6-F1
#
_cell.length_a   1.000
_cell.length_b   1.000
_cell.length_c   1.000
_cell.angle_alpha   90.00
_cell.angle_beta   90.00
_cell.angle_gamma   90.00
#
_symmetry.space_group_name_H-M   'P 1'
#
loop_
_entity.id
_entity.type
_entity.pdbx_description
1 polymer ?
#
loop_
_entity_poly.entity_id
_entity_poly.type
_entity_poly.pdbx_seq_one_letter_code
_entity_poly.pdbx_strand_id
1 'polypeptide(L)'
;RGAAETVMKGLAAIPEKELNRPTMCFDGDGFYTINAVERYRSVCQTGGAVFSYVDTQPKPIFSYVQIDGPEFGSNTISRIAEKVKISDYANTGTYCFQSGAQLMEFCRSAVESFEKSAHEPEGLGRGELFTSTVIQNMINAGQHFTMLLLNPGNFHSLGTPVLIQSFVSTWQHKVEKKRFCFDLENTLITVSRGGDLRNCTPIQQNVDVLRRLHQQGNDIILQTTLQENKTIVIQLLKELDIPFHEMHFGKPKADFYIDDEAVFSGCDLVKEP
;
A
#
# COMPACT_ATOMS: atom_id res chain seq x y z
N ARG A 1 1.15 6.40 -18.66
CA ARG A 1 1.68 7.77 -18.73
C ARG A 1 1.49 8.55 -17.42
N GLY A 2 0.78 7.98 -16.44
CA GLY A 2 0.71 8.50 -15.08
C GLY A 2 -0.62 8.18 -14.42
N ALA A 3 -0.79 8.64 -13.19
CA ALA A 3 -2.01 8.44 -12.39
C ALA A 3 -3.29 8.88 -13.14
N ALA A 4 -3.27 10.01 -13.86
CA ALA A 4 -4.45 10.52 -14.55
C ALA A 4 -4.95 9.59 -15.68
N GLU A 5 -4.04 8.93 -16.42
CA GLU A 5 -4.42 7.95 -17.43
C GLU A 5 -5.00 6.68 -16.79
N THR A 6 -4.43 6.25 -15.67
CA THR A 6 -4.96 5.12 -14.87
C THR A 6 -6.37 5.42 -14.39
N VAL A 7 -6.61 6.61 -13.85
CA VAL A 7 -7.95 7.08 -13.44
C VAL A 7 -8.91 7.07 -14.62
N MET A 8 -8.51 7.60 -15.78
CA MET A 8 -9.33 7.59 -16.99
C MET A 8 -9.76 6.17 -17.41
N LYS A 9 -8.81 5.23 -17.44
CA LYS A 9 -9.09 3.83 -17.76
C LYS A 9 -10.00 3.17 -16.73
N GLY A 10 -9.80 3.48 -15.45
CA GLY A 10 -10.66 3.03 -14.37
C GLY A 10 -12.10 3.52 -14.54
N LEU A 11 -12.29 4.81 -14.82
CA LEU A 11 -13.61 5.40 -15.07
C LEU A 11 -14.30 4.79 -16.30
N ALA A 12 -13.56 4.49 -17.36
CA ALA A 12 -14.11 3.85 -18.56
C ALA A 12 -14.69 2.44 -18.30
N ALA A 13 -14.27 1.78 -17.22
CA ALA A 13 -14.80 0.48 -16.80
C ALA A 13 -16.02 0.61 -15.86
N ILE A 14 -16.35 1.82 -15.39
CA ILE A 14 -17.48 2.06 -14.50
C ILE A 14 -18.77 2.24 -15.32
N PRO A 15 -19.90 1.60 -14.94
CA PRO A 15 -21.17 1.80 -15.61
C PRO A 15 -21.60 3.27 -15.63
N GLU A 16 -22.18 3.72 -16.75
CA GLU A 16 -22.58 5.13 -16.95
C GLU A 16 -23.47 5.68 -15.84
N LYS A 17 -24.41 4.86 -15.33
CA LYS A 17 -25.30 5.24 -14.21
C LYS A 17 -24.55 5.62 -12.92
N GLU A 18 -23.34 5.08 -12.71
CA GLU A 18 -22.52 5.35 -11.53
C GLU A 18 -21.54 6.51 -11.76
N LEU A 19 -21.21 6.85 -13.02
CA LEU A 19 -20.24 7.90 -13.35
C LEU A 19 -20.68 9.29 -12.88
N ASN A 20 -21.98 9.56 -12.78
CA ASN A 20 -22.48 10.85 -12.32
C ASN A 20 -22.42 11.02 -10.80
N ARG A 21 -21.94 10.03 -10.05
CA ARG A 21 -21.87 10.07 -8.59
C ARG A 21 -20.56 10.72 -8.11
N PRO A 22 -20.55 11.25 -6.87
CA PRO A 22 -19.31 11.63 -6.21
C PRO A 22 -18.30 10.48 -6.24
N THR A 23 -17.12 10.78 -6.78
CA THR A 23 -16.05 9.84 -7.03
C THR A 23 -14.86 10.17 -6.14
N MET A 24 -14.24 9.15 -5.57
CA MET A 24 -13.07 9.29 -4.70
C MET A 24 -11.98 8.36 -5.24
N CYS A 25 -10.79 8.91 -5.46
CA CYS A 25 -9.61 8.17 -5.90
C CYS A 25 -8.64 8.07 -4.72
N PHE A 26 -8.18 6.85 -4.44
CA PHE A 26 -7.18 6.55 -3.42
C PHE A 26 -5.92 5.98 -4.09
N ASP A 27 -4.77 6.49 -3.70
CA ASP A 27 -3.50 5.84 -3.96
C ASP A 27 -3.41 4.58 -3.09
N GLY A 28 -2.88 3.50 -3.66
CA GLY A 28 -2.88 2.16 -3.03
C GLY A 28 -1.95 2.02 -1.82
N ASP A 29 -1.14 3.04 -1.53
CA ASP A 29 -0.18 3.08 -0.45
C ASP A 29 -0.59 4.03 0.70
N GLY A 30 -1.80 4.63 0.63
CA GLY A 30 -2.34 5.48 1.68
C GLY A 30 -3.18 4.70 2.69
N PHE A 31 -2.83 4.78 3.98
CA PHE A 31 -3.59 4.15 5.06
C PHE A 31 -4.22 5.19 6.00
N TYR A 32 -5.54 5.12 6.17
CA TYR A 32 -6.34 6.06 6.97
C TYR A 32 -6.92 5.38 8.20
N THR A 33 -6.76 6.00 9.37
CA THR A 33 -7.36 5.53 10.63
C THR A 33 -8.72 6.18 10.93
N ILE A 34 -9.22 6.98 9.98
CA ILE A 34 -10.50 7.68 10.04
C ILE A 34 -11.42 7.25 8.89
N ASN A 35 -12.72 7.55 9.04
CA ASN A 35 -13.69 7.37 7.96
C ASN A 35 -13.55 8.52 6.92
N ALA A 36 -12.58 8.37 6.01
CA ALA A 36 -12.33 9.34 4.93
C ALA A 36 -13.54 9.48 3.99
N VAL A 37 -14.29 8.39 3.75
CA VAL A 37 -15.49 8.42 2.91
C VAL A 37 -16.56 9.33 3.51
N GLU A 38 -16.83 9.21 4.80
CA GLU A 38 -17.82 10.06 5.49
C GLU A 38 -17.40 11.52 5.53
N ARG A 39 -16.10 11.77 5.73
CA ARG A 39 -15.52 13.13 5.64
C ARG A 39 -15.82 13.75 4.27
N TYR A 40 -15.61 13.02 3.17
CA TYR A 40 -15.92 13.55 1.84
C TYR A 40 -17.43 13.74 1.62
N ARG A 41 -18.27 12.79 2.06
CA ARG A 41 -19.73 12.91 1.95
C ARG A 41 -20.28 14.20 2.56
N SER A 42 -19.66 14.68 3.65
CA SER A 42 -20.08 15.93 4.30
C SER A 42 -19.86 17.19 3.45
N VAL A 43 -19.01 17.13 2.42
CA VAL A 43 -18.65 18.30 1.58
C VAL A 43 -18.86 18.07 0.08
N CYS A 44 -19.24 16.86 -0.37
CA CYS A 44 -19.31 16.53 -1.80
C CYS A 44 -20.36 17.32 -2.58
N GLN A 45 -21.31 17.96 -1.91
CA GLN A 45 -22.31 18.83 -2.53
C GLN A 45 -21.73 20.20 -2.95
N THR A 46 -20.65 20.66 -2.33
CA THR A 46 -20.08 21.99 -2.56
C THR A 46 -18.88 22.02 -3.50
N GLY A 47 -18.29 20.86 -3.81
CA GLY A 47 -17.13 20.77 -4.68
C GLY A 47 -16.42 19.42 -4.58
N GLY A 48 -15.29 19.33 -5.28
CA GLY A 48 -14.30 18.30 -5.02
C GLY A 48 -13.59 18.52 -3.68
N ALA A 49 -12.76 17.56 -3.28
CA ALA A 49 -11.95 17.70 -2.07
C ALA A 49 -10.58 17.07 -2.24
N VAL A 50 -9.60 17.63 -1.55
CA VAL A 50 -8.25 17.04 -1.43
C VAL A 50 -7.98 16.81 0.04
N PHE A 51 -7.66 15.56 0.38
CA PHE A 51 -7.19 15.24 1.72
C PHE A 51 -5.74 15.66 1.86
N SER A 52 -5.46 16.42 2.91
CA SER A 52 -4.14 17.00 3.13
C SER A 52 -3.68 16.79 4.57
N TYR A 53 -2.38 16.81 4.76
CA TYR A 53 -1.74 16.85 6.08
C TYR A 53 -0.62 17.89 6.09
N VAL A 54 -0.17 18.26 7.28
CA VAL A 54 0.94 19.20 7.43
C VAL A 54 2.26 18.46 7.19
N ASP A 55 2.96 18.83 6.14
CA ASP A 55 4.32 18.39 5.82
C ASP A 55 5.22 19.62 5.83
N THR A 56 6.17 19.69 6.76
CA THR A 56 7.14 20.80 6.86
C THR A 56 8.49 20.46 6.23
N GLN A 57 8.61 19.32 5.54
CA GLN A 57 9.86 18.93 4.91
C GLN A 57 10.18 19.86 3.73
N PRO A 58 11.45 20.29 3.58
CA PRO A 58 11.83 21.26 2.56
C PRO A 58 11.82 20.67 1.14
N LYS A 59 12.06 19.36 1.01
CA LYS A 59 12.07 18.68 -0.30
C LYS A 59 10.63 18.31 -0.68
N PRO A 60 10.05 18.91 -1.74
CA PRO A 60 8.69 18.59 -2.15
C PRO A 60 8.64 17.23 -2.85
N ILE A 61 8.06 16.23 -2.19
CA ILE A 61 7.89 14.88 -2.74
C ILE A 61 6.43 14.51 -3.03
N PHE A 62 5.48 15.35 -2.60
CA PHE A 62 4.04 15.20 -2.81
C PHE A 62 3.49 16.27 -3.76
N SER A 63 2.19 16.22 -4.05
CA SER A 63 1.46 17.42 -4.45
C SER A 63 1.09 18.26 -3.24
N TYR A 64 1.17 19.58 -3.38
CA TYR A 64 0.86 20.55 -2.33
C TYR A 64 -0.29 21.44 -2.76
N VAL A 65 -1.15 21.81 -1.81
CA VAL A 65 -2.32 22.67 -2.04
C VAL A 65 -2.15 24.02 -1.37
N GLN A 66 -2.45 25.09 -2.09
CA GLN A 66 -2.58 26.45 -1.55
C GLN A 66 -4.06 26.75 -1.38
N ILE A 67 -4.44 27.32 -0.24
CA ILE A 67 -5.81 27.75 0.04
C ILE A 67 -5.93 29.27 -0.11
N ASP A 68 -7.13 29.74 -0.47
CA ASP A 68 -7.48 31.16 -0.31
C ASP A 68 -7.44 31.51 1.18
N GLY A 69 -6.71 32.58 1.53
CA GLY A 69 -6.09 32.75 2.84
C GLY A 69 -6.99 32.61 4.10
N PRO A 70 -6.36 32.46 5.28
CA PRO A 70 -7.06 32.24 6.57
C PRO A 70 -8.05 33.35 6.95
N GLU A 71 -7.95 34.51 6.32
CA GLU A 71 -8.80 35.69 6.53
C GLU A 71 -10.28 35.44 6.16
N PHE A 72 -10.57 34.43 5.34
CA PHE A 72 -11.93 34.07 4.92
C PHE A 72 -12.51 32.84 5.63
N GLY A 73 -11.76 32.21 6.55
CA GLY A 73 -12.18 30.94 7.17
C GLY A 73 -12.46 29.82 6.16
N SER A 74 -12.00 30.00 4.92
CA SER A 74 -12.32 29.15 3.78
C SER A 74 -11.22 28.12 3.58
N ASN A 75 -11.60 26.86 3.47
CA ASN A 75 -10.69 25.78 3.08
C ASN A 75 -10.65 25.60 1.55
N THR A 76 -11.10 26.58 0.77
CA THR A 76 -11.09 26.51 -0.70
C THR A 76 -9.66 26.50 -1.22
N ILE A 77 -9.36 25.52 -2.06
CA ILE A 77 -8.07 25.35 -2.72
C ILE A 77 -8.04 26.26 -3.94
N SER A 78 -7.08 27.18 -3.96
CA SER A 78 -6.84 28.09 -5.09
C SER A 78 -5.81 27.56 -6.06
N ARG A 79 -4.91 26.70 -5.58
CA ARG A 79 -3.87 26.08 -6.40
C ARG A 79 -3.44 24.73 -5.86
N ILE A 80 -3.07 23.83 -6.76
CA ILE A 80 -2.40 22.57 -6.45
C ILE A 80 -1.21 22.38 -7.40
N ALA A 81 -0.09 21.87 -6.89
CA ALA A 81 1.09 21.63 -7.71
C ALA A 81 1.80 20.33 -7.30
N GLU A 82 2.16 19.52 -8.29
CA GLU A 82 2.96 18.30 -8.10
C GLU A 82 4.42 18.64 -7.83
N LYS A 83 5.01 18.11 -6.76
CA LYS A 83 6.45 18.21 -6.43
C LYS A 83 6.97 19.65 -6.42
N VAL A 84 6.10 20.62 -6.15
CA VAL A 84 6.45 22.02 -5.94
C VAL A 84 5.87 22.47 -4.62
N LYS A 85 6.73 22.96 -3.73
CA LYS A 85 6.36 23.40 -2.37
C LYS A 85 5.65 24.76 -2.41
N ILE A 86 4.36 24.77 -2.72
CA ILE A 86 3.53 25.99 -2.72
C ILE A 86 2.90 26.30 -1.35
N SER A 87 2.98 25.35 -0.41
CA SER A 87 2.52 25.44 0.98
C SER A 87 3.08 24.26 1.79
N ASP A 88 2.73 24.17 3.08
CA ASP A 88 2.98 23.00 3.93
C ASP A 88 1.83 21.97 3.92
N TYR A 89 0.81 22.16 3.08
CA TYR A 89 -0.31 21.23 2.99
C TYR A 89 -0.06 20.21 1.87
N ALA A 90 0.53 19.08 2.24
CA ALA A 90 0.76 17.96 1.34
C ALA A 90 -0.50 17.12 1.18
N ASN A 91 -0.76 16.67 -0.04
CA ASN A 91 -1.80 15.70 -0.35
C ASN A 91 -1.45 14.32 0.21
N THR A 92 -2.46 13.57 0.64
CA THR A 92 -2.35 12.21 1.16
C THR A 92 -2.45 11.09 0.11
N GLY A 93 -2.49 11.43 -1.18
CA GLY A 93 -2.82 10.52 -2.27
C GLY A 93 -4.32 10.26 -2.39
N THR A 94 -5.17 11.21 -1.98
CA THR A 94 -6.63 11.04 -2.04
C THR A 94 -7.34 12.27 -2.55
N TYR A 95 -8.06 12.05 -3.65
CA TYR A 95 -8.65 13.09 -4.48
C TYR A 95 -10.13 12.79 -4.67
N CYS A 96 -10.98 13.78 -4.44
CA CYS A 96 -12.42 13.61 -4.46
C CYS A 96 -13.05 14.57 -5.47
N PHE A 97 -14.03 14.07 -6.21
CA PHE A 97 -14.64 14.75 -7.34
C PHE A 97 -16.16 14.62 -7.27
N GLN A 98 -16.89 15.66 -7.64
CA GLN A 98 -18.36 15.64 -7.55
C GLN A 98 -18.99 14.66 -8.55
N SER A 99 -18.29 14.38 -9.66
CA SER A 99 -18.73 13.49 -10.71
C SER A 99 -17.54 12.78 -11.36
N GLY A 100 -17.64 11.46 -11.49
CA GLY A 100 -16.70 10.65 -12.26
C GLY A 100 -16.76 10.96 -13.76
N ALA A 101 -17.92 11.34 -14.30
CA ALA A 101 -18.07 11.77 -15.69
C ALA A 101 -17.30 13.07 -15.96
N GLN A 102 -17.40 14.04 -15.05
CA GLN A 102 -16.63 15.29 -15.13
C GLN A 102 -15.13 15.01 -15.05
N LEU A 103 -14.70 14.19 -14.07
CA LEU A 103 -13.31 13.78 -13.95
C LEU A 103 -12.79 13.11 -15.22
N MET A 104 -13.58 12.20 -15.82
CA MET A 104 -13.22 11.50 -17.04
C MET A 104 -12.93 12.48 -18.20
N GLU A 105 -13.74 13.53 -18.34
CA GLU A 105 -13.55 14.55 -19.38
C GLU A 105 -12.25 15.34 -19.18
N PHE A 106 -11.98 15.78 -17.95
CA PHE A 106 -10.73 16.48 -17.64
C PHE A 106 -9.50 15.57 -17.79
N CYS A 107 -9.60 14.30 -17.39
CA CYS A 107 -8.54 13.33 -17.63
C CYS A 107 -8.28 13.12 -19.12
N ARG A 108 -9.34 12.96 -19.94
CA ARG A 108 -9.23 12.80 -21.39
C ARG A 108 -8.54 14.01 -22.03
N SER A 109 -8.99 15.21 -21.72
CA SER A 109 -8.39 16.45 -22.21
C SER A 109 -6.91 16.56 -21.82
N ALA A 110 -6.57 16.20 -20.58
CA ALA A 110 -5.18 16.21 -20.11
C ALA A 110 -4.30 15.19 -20.84
N VAL A 111 -4.80 13.98 -21.11
CA VAL A 111 -4.09 12.94 -21.88
C VAL A 111 -3.88 13.38 -23.34
N GLU A 112 -4.90 13.94 -23.99
CA GLU A 112 -4.79 14.43 -25.36
C GLU A 112 -3.79 15.59 -25.50
N SER A 113 -3.81 16.54 -24.56
CA SER A 113 -2.84 17.64 -24.53
C SER A 113 -1.41 17.12 -24.31
N PHE A 114 -1.24 16.14 -23.41
CA PHE A 114 0.04 15.48 -23.18
C PHE A 114 0.55 14.79 -24.45
N GLU A 115 -0.33 14.13 -25.21
CA GLU A 115 -0.02 13.51 -26.51
C GLU A 115 0.39 14.52 -27.59
N LYS A 116 -0.31 15.64 -27.70
CA LYS A 116 0.01 16.69 -28.66
C LYS A 116 1.35 17.35 -28.36
N SER A 117 1.67 17.55 -27.07
CA SER A 117 2.98 18.07 -26.65
C SER A 117 4.14 17.09 -26.86
N ALA A 118 3.86 15.80 -27.07
CA ALA A 118 4.88 14.77 -27.28
C ALA A 118 5.57 14.81 -28.65
N HIS A 119 5.24 15.79 -29.51
CA HIS A 119 5.87 16.02 -30.81
C HIS A 119 7.10 16.95 -30.72
N GLU A 120 7.50 17.38 -29.52
CA GLU A 120 8.75 18.13 -29.28
C GLU A 120 9.98 17.21 -29.13
N PRO A 121 11.20 17.67 -29.48
CA PRO A 121 12.36 16.79 -29.62
C PRO A 121 12.77 16.08 -28.33
N GLU A 122 13.15 14.81 -28.48
CA GLU A 122 13.63 13.94 -27.40
C GLU A 122 14.90 14.50 -26.73
N GLY A 123 14.87 14.65 -25.40
CA GLY A 123 16.05 15.07 -24.63
C GLY A 123 15.78 15.49 -23.18
N LEU A 124 14.58 15.98 -22.87
CA LEU A 124 14.09 16.08 -21.49
C LEU A 124 13.21 14.87 -21.20
N GLY A 125 13.55 14.10 -20.17
CA GLY A 125 12.75 12.95 -19.73
C GLY A 125 11.27 13.33 -19.64
N ARG A 126 10.41 12.57 -20.34
CA ARG A 126 8.97 12.82 -20.39
C ARG A 126 8.44 12.85 -18.96
N GLY A 127 7.80 13.95 -18.58
CA GLY A 127 7.08 14.05 -17.30
C GLY A 127 5.93 13.04 -17.22
N GLU A 128 5.39 12.85 -16.02
CA GLU A 128 4.24 11.99 -15.78
C GLU A 128 2.96 12.83 -15.68
N LEU A 129 1.81 12.28 -16.10
CA LEU A 129 0.51 12.94 -15.98
C LEU A 129 -0.13 12.64 -14.62
N PHE A 130 0.05 13.57 -13.67
CA PHE A 130 -0.45 13.47 -12.31
C PHE A 130 -1.90 13.92 -12.18
N THR A 131 -2.63 13.35 -11.21
CA THR A 131 -3.99 13.75 -10.86
C THR A 131 -4.05 15.20 -10.37
N SER A 132 -3.00 15.69 -9.69
CA SER A 132 -2.85 17.08 -9.27
C SER A 132 -2.91 18.07 -10.45
N THR A 133 -2.30 17.75 -11.58
CA THR A 133 -2.40 18.55 -12.81
C THR A 133 -3.83 18.62 -13.33
N VAL A 134 -4.56 17.49 -13.29
CA VAL A 134 -5.98 17.46 -13.69
C VAL A 134 -6.81 18.35 -12.78
N ILE A 135 -6.60 18.30 -11.47
CA ILE A 135 -7.30 19.16 -10.50
C ILE A 135 -6.97 20.64 -10.73
N GLN A 136 -5.71 20.98 -11.01
CA GLN A 136 -5.38 22.37 -11.34
C GLN A 136 -6.12 22.86 -12.59
N ASN A 137 -6.27 22.01 -13.62
CA ASN A 137 -7.07 22.34 -14.80
C ASN A 137 -8.56 22.51 -14.45
N MET A 138 -9.10 21.69 -13.55
CA MET A 138 -10.48 21.83 -13.06
C MET A 138 -10.67 23.14 -12.29
N ILE A 139 -9.74 23.51 -11.42
CA ILE A 139 -9.76 24.79 -10.69
C ILE A 139 -9.72 25.96 -11.66
N ASN A 140 -8.84 25.92 -12.67
CA ASN A 140 -8.77 26.95 -13.72
C ASN A 140 -10.08 27.07 -14.52
N ALA A 141 -10.82 25.96 -14.66
CA ALA A 141 -12.14 25.92 -15.28
C ALA A 141 -13.29 26.29 -14.32
N GLY A 142 -12.98 26.83 -13.13
CA GLY A 142 -13.95 27.30 -12.15
C GLY A 142 -14.54 26.22 -11.25
N GLN A 143 -13.99 25.00 -11.24
CA GLN A 143 -14.44 23.96 -10.31
C GLN A 143 -13.92 24.22 -8.90
N HIS A 144 -14.79 24.04 -7.90
CA HIS A 144 -14.44 24.25 -6.50
C HIS A 144 -13.84 22.99 -5.90
N PHE A 145 -12.73 23.16 -5.17
CA PHE A 145 -12.11 22.11 -4.35
C PHE A 145 -11.90 22.62 -2.93
N THR A 146 -12.23 21.80 -1.94
CA THR A 146 -11.97 22.10 -0.52
C THR A 146 -10.85 21.23 0.04
N MET A 147 -10.02 21.79 0.91
CA MET A 147 -9.01 21.05 1.64
C MET A 147 -9.64 20.37 2.86
N LEU A 148 -9.46 19.06 2.97
CA LEU A 148 -9.80 18.28 4.15
C LEU A 148 -8.52 17.97 4.92
N LEU A 149 -8.19 18.85 5.87
CA LEU A 149 -6.99 18.71 6.69
C LEU A 149 -7.14 17.58 7.71
N LEU A 150 -6.14 16.69 7.74
CA LEU A 150 -6.06 15.58 8.67
C LEU A 150 -5.15 15.91 9.85
N ASN A 151 -5.56 15.45 11.03
CA ASN A 151 -4.71 15.47 12.20
C ASN A 151 -3.54 14.49 12.03
N PRO A 152 -2.38 14.76 12.65
CA PRO A 152 -1.30 13.79 12.75
C PRO A 152 -1.79 12.43 13.27
N GLY A 153 -1.39 11.33 12.62
CA GLY A 153 -1.81 9.97 12.96
C GLY A 153 -3.14 9.51 12.32
N ASN A 154 -3.86 10.40 11.62
CA ASN A 154 -5.05 9.99 10.85
C ASN A 154 -4.73 9.40 9.48
N PHE A 155 -3.49 9.57 9.02
CA PHE A 155 -2.98 9.12 7.74
C PHE A 155 -1.54 8.63 7.87
N HIS A 156 -1.23 7.56 7.16
CA HIS A 156 0.10 6.96 7.07
C HIS A 156 0.37 6.61 5.59
N SER A 157 1.43 7.18 5.02
CA SER A 157 1.94 6.73 3.73
C SER A 157 2.75 5.46 3.93
N LEU A 158 2.50 4.44 3.11
CA LEU A 158 3.14 3.12 3.16
C LEU A 158 3.90 2.80 1.86
N GLY A 159 4.24 3.82 1.06
CA GLY A 159 4.82 3.66 -0.27
C GLY A 159 6.29 3.20 -0.31
N THR A 160 6.95 3.08 0.85
CA THR A 160 8.35 2.59 0.93
C THR A 160 8.55 1.63 2.11
N PRO A 161 9.54 0.71 2.04
CA PRO A 161 9.84 -0.18 3.16
C PRO A 161 10.13 0.54 4.48
N VAL A 162 10.81 1.69 4.44
CA VAL A 162 11.13 2.49 5.63
C VAL A 162 9.86 3.06 6.27
N LEU A 163 8.91 3.53 5.45
CA LEU A 163 7.62 4.03 5.93
C LEU A 163 6.78 2.91 6.55
N ILE A 164 6.76 1.73 5.93
CA ILE A 164 6.08 0.54 6.47
C ILE A 164 6.68 0.14 7.83
N GLN A 165 8.01 0.07 7.94
CA GLN A 165 8.69 -0.26 9.20
C GLN A 165 8.39 0.77 10.29
N SER A 166 8.37 2.06 9.94
CA SER A 166 8.04 3.15 10.88
C SER A 166 6.58 3.10 11.34
N PHE A 167 5.67 2.76 10.43
CA PHE A 167 4.27 2.54 10.77
C PHE A 167 4.10 1.35 11.72
N VAL A 168 4.67 0.18 11.36
CA VAL A 168 4.55 -1.05 12.15
C VAL A 168 5.15 -0.89 13.55
N SER A 169 6.27 -0.17 13.70
CA SER A 169 6.90 0.05 15.01
C SER A 169 6.09 0.94 15.96
N THR A 170 5.20 1.77 15.42
CA THR A 170 4.35 2.69 16.20
C THR A 170 2.90 2.23 16.28
N TRP A 171 2.51 1.20 15.53
CA TRP A 171 1.14 0.70 15.45
C TRP A 171 0.74 -0.01 16.75
N GLN A 172 -0.09 0.64 17.55
CA GLN A 172 -0.48 0.15 18.89
C GLN A 172 -1.68 -0.80 18.88
N HIS A 173 -2.30 -1.05 17.72
CA HIS A 173 -3.43 -1.96 17.67
C HIS A 173 -2.96 -3.40 17.87
N LYS A 174 -3.69 -4.12 18.72
CA LYS A 174 -3.45 -5.53 18.97
C LYS A 174 -3.66 -6.32 17.67
N VAL A 175 -2.57 -6.67 17.02
CA VAL A 175 -2.61 -7.66 15.94
C VAL A 175 -3.10 -8.96 16.58
N GLU A 176 -4.13 -9.55 15.97
CA GLU A 176 -4.64 -10.82 16.45
C GLU A 176 -3.53 -11.86 16.40
N LYS A 177 -3.37 -12.61 17.48
CA LYS A 177 -2.43 -13.73 17.53
C LYS A 177 -2.79 -14.74 16.45
N LYS A 178 -1.82 -15.09 15.59
CA LYS A 178 -1.98 -16.10 14.54
C LYS A 178 -1.11 -17.33 14.80
N ARG A 179 -1.43 -18.42 14.12
CA ARG A 179 -0.68 -19.69 14.10
C ARG A 179 0.04 -19.81 12.76
N PHE A 180 1.37 -19.80 12.79
CA PHE A 180 2.21 -19.97 11.61
C PHE A 180 2.84 -21.36 11.63
N CYS A 181 2.55 -22.16 10.61
CA CYS A 181 3.17 -23.46 10.40
C CYS A 181 4.32 -23.31 9.41
N PHE A 182 5.54 -23.59 9.84
CA PHE A 182 6.71 -23.68 8.98
C PHE A 182 7.02 -25.14 8.73
N ASP A 183 7.18 -25.52 7.47
CA ASP A 183 7.95 -26.72 7.17
C ASP A 183 9.40 -26.52 7.65
N LEU A 184 10.01 -27.60 8.13
CA LEU A 184 11.36 -27.54 8.67
C LEU A 184 12.39 -27.77 7.56
N GLU A 185 12.21 -28.83 6.79
CA GLU A 185 13.14 -29.28 5.76
C GLU A 185 13.11 -28.32 4.55
N ASN A 186 14.26 -27.82 4.13
CA ASN A 186 14.43 -26.88 3.00
C ASN A 186 13.68 -25.54 3.10
N THR A 187 12.85 -25.36 4.13
CA THR A 187 12.22 -24.09 4.49
C THR A 187 12.97 -23.37 5.61
N LEU A 188 13.29 -24.03 6.73
CA LEU A 188 14.05 -23.42 7.84
C LEU A 188 15.50 -23.88 7.89
N ILE A 189 15.78 -25.13 7.49
CA ILE A 189 17.12 -25.71 7.45
C ILE A 189 17.35 -26.41 6.11
N THR A 190 18.58 -26.44 5.62
CA THR A 190 18.94 -27.24 4.45
C THR A 190 18.98 -28.73 4.83
N VAL A 191 18.38 -29.59 4.02
CA VAL A 191 18.42 -31.05 4.26
C VAL A 191 18.92 -31.77 3.02
N SER A 192 19.90 -32.66 3.21
CA SER A 192 20.45 -33.47 2.12
C SER A 192 19.45 -34.54 1.68
N ARG A 193 19.55 -35.00 0.42
CA ARG A 193 18.73 -36.13 -0.07
C ARG A 193 18.84 -37.32 0.89
N GLY A 194 17.70 -37.78 1.39
CA GLY A 194 17.62 -38.89 2.36
C GLY A 194 17.45 -38.46 3.83
N GLY A 195 17.33 -37.17 4.14
CA GLY A 195 17.01 -36.70 5.49
C GLY A 195 18.21 -36.64 6.45
N ASP A 196 19.43 -36.55 5.93
CA ASP A 196 20.65 -36.48 6.75
C ASP A 196 20.81 -35.09 7.37
N LEU A 197 20.75 -35.04 8.71
CA LEU A 197 20.86 -33.82 9.52
C LEU A 197 22.30 -33.45 9.91
N ARG A 198 23.32 -34.24 9.55
CA ARG A 198 24.70 -33.98 10.00
C ARG A 198 25.32 -32.69 9.47
N ASN A 199 24.87 -32.23 8.29
CA ASN A 199 25.40 -31.05 7.59
C ASN A 199 24.32 -30.00 7.29
N CYS A 200 23.22 -30.00 8.03
CA CYS A 200 22.17 -29.01 7.82
C CYS A 200 22.63 -27.61 8.26
N THR A 201 22.24 -26.59 7.49
CA THR A 201 22.50 -25.18 7.79
C THR A 201 21.19 -24.40 7.83
N PRO A 202 21.05 -23.38 8.70
CA PRO A 202 19.84 -22.56 8.73
C PRO A 202 19.68 -21.75 7.45
N ILE A 203 18.46 -21.67 6.95
CA ILE A 203 18.06 -20.69 5.92
C ILE A 203 17.76 -19.39 6.67
N GLN A 204 18.81 -18.60 6.89
CA GLN A 204 18.80 -17.52 7.88
C GLN A 204 17.65 -16.51 7.69
N GLN A 205 17.32 -16.18 6.44
CA GLN A 205 16.23 -15.24 6.14
C GLN A 205 14.87 -15.72 6.68
N ASN A 206 14.59 -17.02 6.57
CA ASN A 206 13.33 -17.63 7.02
C ASN A 206 13.32 -17.79 8.55
N VAL A 207 14.46 -18.17 9.13
CA VAL A 207 14.63 -18.21 10.60
C VAL A 207 14.40 -16.83 11.21
N ASP A 208 14.91 -15.77 10.59
CA ASP A 208 14.72 -14.39 11.07
C ASP A 208 13.25 -13.95 10.97
N VAL A 209 12.52 -14.36 9.93
CA VAL A 209 11.05 -14.15 9.83
C VAL A 209 10.34 -14.86 10.98
N LEU A 210 10.63 -16.15 11.19
CA LEU A 210 10.03 -16.96 12.25
C LEU A 210 10.27 -16.32 13.63
N ARG A 211 11.50 -15.90 13.94
CA ARG A 211 11.84 -15.24 15.20
C ARG A 211 11.08 -13.93 15.39
N ARG A 212 10.93 -13.11 14.34
CA ARG A 212 10.12 -11.88 14.41
C ARG A 212 8.65 -12.20 14.69
N LEU A 213 8.07 -13.20 14.02
CA LEU A 213 6.69 -13.63 14.25
C LEU A 213 6.49 -14.15 15.68
N HIS A 214 7.46 -14.89 16.21
CA HIS A 214 7.46 -15.35 17.59
C HIS A 214 7.51 -14.17 18.59
N GLN A 215 8.41 -13.20 18.37
CA GLN A 215 8.53 -12.00 19.20
C GLN A 215 7.26 -11.12 19.19
N GLN A 216 6.49 -11.16 18.09
CA GLN A 216 5.18 -10.51 17.98
C GLN A 216 4.06 -11.25 18.75
N GLY A 217 4.38 -12.37 19.42
CA GLY A 217 3.44 -13.13 20.24
C GLY A 217 2.62 -14.17 19.48
N ASN A 218 3.00 -14.52 18.24
CA ASN A 218 2.33 -15.54 17.44
C ASN A 218 2.73 -16.95 17.86
N ASP A 219 1.85 -17.92 17.61
CA ASP A 219 2.17 -19.34 17.77
C ASP A 219 2.99 -19.81 16.56
N ILE A 220 4.16 -20.35 16.85
CA ILE A 220 5.04 -20.98 15.85
C ILE A 220 4.88 -22.50 15.95
N ILE A 221 4.49 -23.10 14.83
CA ILE A 221 4.29 -24.53 14.67
C ILE A 221 5.34 -25.02 13.66
N LEU A 222 6.03 -26.09 13.98
CA LEU A 222 6.94 -26.77 13.05
C LEU A 222 6.28 -28.03 12.51
N GLN A 223 6.25 -28.17 11.19
CA GLN A 223 5.92 -29.40 10.51
C GLN A 223 7.22 -30.05 10.01
N THR A 224 7.35 -31.35 10.17
CA THR A 224 8.52 -32.10 9.68
C THR A 224 8.18 -33.55 9.38
N THR A 225 8.88 -34.15 8.43
CA THR A 225 8.76 -35.59 8.10
C THR A 225 9.73 -36.45 8.91
N LEU A 226 10.67 -35.85 9.65
CA LEU A 226 11.77 -36.53 10.35
C LEU A 226 11.37 -37.14 11.70
N GLN A 227 10.27 -37.89 11.74
CA GLN A 227 9.72 -38.51 12.96
C GLN A 227 10.72 -39.39 13.70
N GLU A 228 11.47 -40.22 12.98
CA GLU A 228 12.47 -41.14 13.55
C GLU A 228 13.68 -40.38 14.16
N ASN A 229 13.92 -39.13 13.74
CA ASN A 229 15.04 -38.30 14.20
C ASN A 229 14.62 -37.18 15.16
N LYS A 230 13.42 -37.26 15.76
CA LYS A 230 12.84 -36.20 16.62
C LYS A 230 13.80 -35.64 17.66
N THR A 231 14.56 -36.49 18.35
CA THR A 231 15.51 -36.05 19.39
C THR A 231 16.63 -35.20 18.81
N ILE A 232 17.17 -35.58 17.65
CA ILE A 232 18.23 -34.84 16.93
C ILE A 232 17.68 -33.51 16.44
N VAL A 233 16.47 -33.50 15.87
CA VAL A 233 15.78 -32.27 15.43
C VAL A 233 15.60 -31.30 16.61
N ILE A 234 15.12 -31.76 17.76
CA ILE A 234 14.93 -30.90 18.94
C ILE A 234 16.27 -30.31 19.42
N GLN A 235 17.35 -31.10 19.37
CA GLN A 235 18.68 -30.61 19.74
C GLN A 235 19.18 -29.54 18.75
N LEU A 236 19.05 -29.80 17.44
CA LEU A 236 19.40 -28.85 16.39
C LEU A 236 18.64 -27.53 16.53
N LEU A 237 17.33 -27.58 16.77
CA LEU A 237 16.51 -26.36 16.96
C LEU A 237 16.98 -25.53 18.16
N LYS A 238 17.44 -26.18 19.23
CA LYS A 238 18.04 -25.49 20.39
C LYS A 238 19.38 -24.87 20.04
N GLU A 239 20.25 -25.60 19.33
CA GLU A 239 21.57 -25.11 18.91
C GLU A 239 21.46 -23.92 17.95
N LEU A 240 20.44 -23.93 17.08
CA LEU A 240 20.16 -22.87 16.13
C LEU A 240 19.30 -21.74 16.72
N ASP A 241 18.88 -21.80 17.98
CA ASP A 241 17.98 -20.83 18.62
C ASP A 241 16.72 -20.56 17.76
N ILE A 242 16.03 -21.64 17.37
CA ILE A 242 14.76 -21.58 16.62
C ILE A 242 13.62 -21.82 17.61
N PRO A 243 12.86 -20.78 17.99
CA PRO A 243 11.77 -20.92 18.95
C PRO A 243 10.53 -21.53 18.30
N PHE A 244 9.84 -22.42 19.02
CA PHE A 244 8.57 -22.99 18.56
C PHE A 244 7.66 -23.37 19.74
N HIS A 245 6.36 -23.43 19.48
CA HIS A 245 5.32 -23.80 20.45
C HIS A 245 4.87 -25.25 20.26
N GLU A 246 4.76 -25.70 19.01
CA GLU A 246 4.27 -27.03 18.66
C GLU A 246 5.13 -27.66 17.54
N MET A 247 5.23 -28.98 17.52
CA MET A 247 5.89 -29.75 16.47
C MET A 247 4.99 -30.91 16.05
N HIS A 248 4.73 -31.05 14.75
CA HIS A 248 3.81 -32.04 14.17
C HIS A 248 4.48 -32.81 13.03
N PHE A 249 4.08 -34.08 12.86
CA PHE A 249 4.56 -34.98 11.79
C PHE A 249 3.55 -35.15 10.65
N GLY A 250 2.45 -34.41 10.73
CA GLY A 250 1.44 -34.30 9.68
C GLY A 250 0.93 -32.87 9.65
N LYS A 251 0.00 -32.56 8.75
CA LYS A 251 -0.50 -31.18 8.57
C LYS A 251 -1.25 -30.69 9.82
N PRO A 252 -0.72 -29.71 10.57
CA PRO A 252 -1.40 -29.17 11.73
C PRO A 252 -2.47 -28.17 11.32
N LYS A 253 -3.32 -27.75 12.26
CA LYS A 253 -4.20 -26.59 12.05
C LYS A 253 -3.42 -25.29 12.29
N ALA A 254 -3.23 -24.53 11.22
CA ALA A 254 -2.61 -23.21 11.23
C ALA A 254 -3.37 -22.19 10.37
N ASP A 255 -3.12 -20.90 10.61
CA ASP A 255 -3.67 -19.80 9.80
C ASP A 255 -2.83 -19.59 8.52
N PHE A 256 -1.52 -19.78 8.62
CA PHE A 256 -0.57 -19.66 7.52
C PHE A 256 0.37 -20.86 7.47
N TYR A 257 0.70 -21.31 6.26
CA TYR A 257 1.68 -22.37 5.99
C TYR A 257 2.81 -21.76 5.16
N ILE A 258 4.05 -21.95 5.61
CA ILE A 258 5.28 -21.52 4.94
C ILE A 258 6.06 -22.79 4.62
N ASP A 259 6.26 -23.04 3.33
CA ASP A 259 6.76 -24.31 2.81
C ASP A 259 7.37 -24.04 1.42
N ASP A 260 8.53 -24.63 1.13
CA ASP A 260 9.30 -24.43 -0.10
C ASP A 260 8.69 -25.15 -1.32
N GLU A 261 7.86 -26.16 -1.10
CA GLU A 261 7.11 -26.88 -2.13
C GLU A 261 5.64 -26.43 -2.23
N ALA A 262 5.25 -25.37 -1.51
CA ALA A 262 3.88 -24.87 -1.52
C ALA A 262 3.43 -24.36 -2.89
N VAL A 263 2.34 -24.92 -3.41
CA VAL A 263 1.61 -24.38 -4.56
C VAL A 263 0.52 -23.42 -4.07
N PHE A 264 0.53 -22.19 -4.57
CA PHE A 264 -0.51 -21.21 -4.28
C PHE A 264 -1.79 -21.52 -5.05
N SER A 265 -2.80 -22.05 -4.36
CA SER A 265 -4.08 -22.47 -4.96
C SER A 265 -4.95 -21.32 -5.50
N GLY A 266 -4.54 -20.06 -5.27
CA GLY A 266 -5.16 -18.89 -5.90
C GLY A 266 -4.68 -18.64 -7.34
N CYS A 267 -3.69 -19.40 -7.82
CA CYS A 267 -3.32 -19.46 -9.22
C CYS A 267 -4.21 -20.46 -9.98
N ASP A 268 -4.32 -20.30 -11.29
CA ASP A 268 -4.99 -21.27 -12.16
C ASP A 268 -4.22 -22.60 -12.16
N LEU A 269 -4.66 -23.54 -11.33
CA LEU A 269 -4.02 -24.85 -11.14
C LEU A 269 -4.07 -25.76 -12.39
N VAL A 270 -4.84 -25.38 -13.42
CA VAL A 270 -4.91 -26.11 -14.69
C VAL A 270 -3.79 -25.68 -15.64
N LYS A 271 -3.23 -24.48 -15.44
CA LYS A 271 -1.97 -24.09 -16.06
C LYS A 271 -0.85 -24.57 -15.15
N GLU A 272 -0.16 -25.63 -15.55
CA GLU A 272 1.05 -26.07 -14.86
C GLU A 272 2.01 -24.88 -14.65
N PRO A 273 2.69 -24.80 -13.49
CA PRO A 273 3.74 -23.80 -13.25
C PRO A 273 4.94 -23.97 -14.20
#